data_AF-A0A8T6RH04-F1
#
_entry.id   AF-A0A8T6RH04-F1
#
_cell.length_a   1.000
_cell.length_b   1.000
_cell.length_c   1.000
_cell.angle_alpha   90.00
_cell.angle_beta   90.00
_cell.angle_gamma   90.00
#
_symmetry.space_group_name_H-M   'P 1'
#
loop_
_entity.id
_entity.type
_entity.pdbx_description
1 polymer ?
#
loop_
_entity_poly.entity_id
_entity_poly.type
_entity_poly.pdbx_seq_one_letter_code
_entity_poly.pdbx_strand_id
1 'polypeptide(L)'
;MADLKKIGDLLVLLGALIGLVQGILLIFNMAFNYVNVLGGFLDPLILGILAILFSLIALVNCGFLKISALDFGKTNKFIVILIVGILMILFASDIGGILCIVGAILYLL
;
A
#
# COMPACT_ATOMS: atom_id res chain seq x y z
N MET A 1 -20.54 8.41 10.49
CA MET A 1 -19.56 7.42 10.99
C MET A 1 -19.43 6.21 10.06
N ALA A 2 -20.53 5.59 9.58
CA ALA A 2 -20.43 4.48 8.62
C ALA A 2 -19.84 4.87 7.25
N ASP A 3 -20.09 6.09 6.77
CA ASP A 3 -19.57 6.55 5.48
C ASP A 3 -18.07 6.90 5.50
N LEU A 4 -17.53 7.35 6.63
CA LEU A 4 -16.08 7.60 6.78
C LEU A 4 -15.27 6.31 6.63
N LYS A 5 -15.75 5.20 7.22
CA LYS A 5 -15.08 3.89 7.10
C LYS A 5 -15.08 3.37 5.67
N LYS A 6 -16.19 3.57 4.94
CA LYS A 6 -16.27 3.23 3.51
C LYS A 6 -15.34 4.09 2.66
N ILE A 7 -15.22 5.38 2.97
CA ILE A 7 -14.26 6.28 2.29
C ILE A 7 -12.82 5.84 2.59
N GLY A 8 -12.55 5.45 3.85
CA GLY A 8 -11.26 4.87 4.24
C GLY A 8 -10.92 3.62 3.44
N ASP A 9 -11.83 2.65 3.35
CA ASP A 9 -11.66 1.45 2.53
C ASP A 9 -11.38 1.78 1.05
N LEU A 10 -12.08 2.77 0.51
CA LEU A 10 -11.93 3.18 -0.89
C LEU A 10 -10.56 3.82 -1.15
N LEU A 11 -10.07 4.62 -0.20
CA LEU A 11 -8.74 5.25 -0.27
C LEU A 11 -7.62 4.22 -0.15
N VAL A 12 -7.75 3.24 0.75
CA VAL A 12 -6.78 2.14 0.85
C VAL A 12 -6.77 1.32 -0.43
N LEU A 13 -7.94 1.03 -1.01
CA LEU A 13 -8.02 0.30 -2.27
C LEU A 13 -7.35 1.06 -3.41
N LEU A 14 -7.63 2.36 -3.55
CA LEU A 14 -7.00 3.20 -4.57
C LEU A 14 -5.48 3.30 -4.35
N GLY A 15 -5.06 3.49 -3.11
CA GLY A 15 -3.64 3.57 -2.73
C GLY A 15 -2.89 2.27 -3.04
N ALA A 16 -3.49 1.14 -2.69
CA ALA A 16 -2.93 -0.17 -2.98
C ALA A 16 -2.87 -0.42 -4.49
N LEU A 17 -3.94 -0.20 -5.24
CA LEU A 17 -3.94 -0.34 -6.71
C LEU A 17 -2.85 0.51 -7.36
N ILE A 18 -2.75 1.79 -6.96
CA ILE A 18 -1.70 2.69 -7.45
C ILE A 18 -0.32 2.14 -7.11
N GLY A 19 -0.09 1.69 -5.87
CA GLY A 19 1.18 1.10 -5.48
C GLY A 19 1.53 -0.19 -6.21
N LEU A 20 0.53 -0.99 -6.59
CA LEU A 20 0.70 -2.19 -7.41
C LEU A 20 1.17 -1.83 -8.82
N VAL A 21 0.50 -0.86 -9.47
CA VAL A 21 0.89 -0.36 -10.79
C VAL A 21 2.28 0.25 -10.74
N GLN A 22 2.59 1.04 -9.71
CA GLN A 22 3.91 1.65 -9.54
C GLN A 22 4.99 0.59 -9.32
N GLY A 23 4.72 -0.44 -8.51
CA GLY A 23 5.64 -1.57 -8.33
C GLY A 23 5.95 -2.30 -9.63
N ILE A 24 4.93 -2.55 -10.47
CA ILE A 24 5.11 -3.15 -11.79
C ILE A 24 5.96 -2.26 -12.70
N LEU A 25 5.67 -0.95 -12.76
CA LEU A 25 6.44 0.00 -13.57
C LEU A 25 7.91 0.07 -13.13
N LEU A 26 8.17 -0.06 -11.81
CA LEU A 26 9.52 -0.10 -11.26
C LEU A 26 10.30 -1.33 -11.73
N ILE A 27 9.66 -2.50 -11.82
CA ILE A 27 10.28 -3.74 -12.33
C ILE A 27 10.72 -3.57 -13.79
N PHE A 28 9.91 -2.89 -14.61
CA PHE A 28 10.25 -2.60 -16.00
C PHE A 28 11.24 -1.43 -16.17
N ASN A 29 11.77 -0.88 -15.06
CA ASN A 29 12.61 0.30 -15.04
C ASN A 29 12.00 1.51 -15.76
N MET A 30 10.67 1.54 -15.86
CA MET A 30 9.88 2.67 -16.37
C MET A 30 9.51 3.60 -15.22
N ALA A 31 10.51 3.96 -14.41
CA ALA A 31 10.30 4.77 -13.22
C ALA A 31 9.83 6.17 -13.64
N PHE A 32 8.56 6.49 -13.35
CA PHE A 32 8.17 7.88 -13.15
C PHE A 32 8.96 8.39 -11.94
N ASN A 33 9.34 9.68 -11.93
CA ASN A 33 10.04 10.29 -10.81
C ASN A 33 9.19 10.22 -9.53
N TYR A 34 9.37 9.15 -8.75
CA TYR A 34 8.84 8.98 -7.41
C TYR A 34 9.91 9.44 -6.41
N VAL A 35 9.46 10.00 -5.29
CA VAL A 35 10.29 10.36 -4.14
C VAL A 35 10.62 9.07 -3.39
N ASN A 36 11.46 8.22 -3.99
CA ASN A 36 11.84 6.98 -3.35
C ASN A 36 12.83 7.27 -2.21
N VAL A 37 12.30 7.54 -1.00
CA VAL A 37 13.05 8.03 0.16
C VAL A 37 14.23 7.11 0.52
N LEU A 38 14.09 5.79 0.30
CA LEU A 38 15.18 4.82 0.45
C LEU A 38 15.60 4.10 -0.85
N GLY A 39 14.90 4.28 -1.97
CA GLY A 39 15.12 3.50 -3.20
C GLY A 39 16.39 3.82 -3.98
N GLY A 40 17.23 4.74 -3.51
CA GLY A 40 18.58 4.92 -4.06
C GLY A 40 19.56 3.79 -3.69
N PHE A 41 19.21 2.93 -2.73
CA PHE A 41 20.12 1.91 -2.17
C PHE A 41 19.90 0.49 -2.68
N LEU A 42 18.76 0.19 -3.33
CA LEU A 42 18.36 -1.15 -3.73
C LEU A 42 18.02 -1.20 -5.22
N ASP A 43 18.25 -2.35 -5.85
CA ASP A 43 17.94 -2.57 -7.27
C ASP A 43 16.43 -2.34 -7.52
N PRO A 44 16.03 -1.56 -8.55
CA PRO A 44 14.63 -1.32 -8.89
C PRO A 44 13.81 -2.61 -9.09
N LEU A 45 14.44 -3.73 -9.44
CA LEU A 45 13.78 -5.01 -9.55
C LEU A 45 13.33 -5.56 -8.17
N ILE A 46 14.19 -5.43 -7.16
CA ILE A 46 13.90 -5.85 -5.78
C ILE A 46 12.85 -4.93 -5.15
N LEU A 47 13.00 -3.61 -5.35
CA LEU A 47 12.06 -2.60 -4.85
C LEU A 47 10.66 -2.79 -5.47
N GLY A 48 10.59 -3.14 -6.76
CA GLY A 48 9.31 -3.36 -7.45
C GLY A 48 8.58 -4.62 -6.95
N ILE A 49 9.31 -5.68 -6.63
CA ILE A 49 8.72 -6.89 -6.01
C ILE A 49 8.20 -6.57 -4.60
N LEU A 50 8.95 -5.82 -3.80
CA LEU A 50 8.52 -5.36 -2.46
C LEU A 50 7.27 -4.48 -2.54
N ALA A 51 7.23 -3.56 -3.51
CA ALA A 51 6.08 -2.71 -3.78
C ALA A 51 4.79 -3.50 -4.02
N ILE A 52 4.89 -4.51 -4.89
CA ILE A 52 3.78 -5.42 -5.20
C ILE A 52 3.34 -6.18 -3.94
N LEU A 53 4.29 -6.72 -3.17
CA LEU A 53 3.98 -7.44 -1.93
C LEU A 53 3.25 -6.54 -0.92
N PHE A 54 3.75 -5.32 -0.68
CA PHE A 54 3.11 -4.38 0.24
C PHE A 54 1.73 -3.95 -0.23
N SER A 55 1.56 -3.66 -1.52
CA SER A 55 0.25 -3.35 -2.09
C SER A 55 -0.74 -4.52 -1.94
N LEU A 56 -0.30 -5.76 -2.18
CA LEU A 56 -1.13 -6.94 -1.97
C LEU A 56 -1.54 -7.11 -0.51
N ILE A 57 -0.64 -6.85 0.45
CA ILE A 57 -0.97 -6.86 1.88
C ILE A 57 -2.05 -5.80 2.19
N ALA A 58 -1.91 -4.59 1.66
CA ALA A 58 -2.90 -3.53 1.85
C ALA A 58 -4.27 -3.92 1.29
N LEU A 59 -4.33 -4.49 0.08
CA LEU A 59 -5.57 -4.97 -0.55
C LEU A 59 -6.25 -6.10 0.22
N VAL A 60 -5.48 -7.04 0.76
CA VAL A 60 -6.01 -8.15 1.55
C VAL A 60 -6.59 -7.65 2.87
N ASN A 61 -5.89 -6.74 3.55
CA ASN A 61 -6.36 -6.20 4.83
C ASN A 61 -7.52 -5.21 4.68
N CYS A 62 -7.68 -4.59 3.52
CA CYS A 62 -8.87 -3.81 3.15
C CYS A 62 -10.10 -4.68 2.84
N GLY A 63 -9.94 -6.01 2.78
CA GLY A 63 -11.05 -6.97 2.61
C GLY A 63 -11.51 -7.19 1.17
N PHE A 64 -10.86 -6.57 0.19
CA PHE A 64 -11.17 -6.74 -1.23
C PHE A 64 -10.54 -7.99 -1.85
N LEU A 65 -9.43 -8.48 -1.29
CA LEU A 65 -8.80 -9.75 -1.64
C LEU A 65 -8.76 -10.67 -0.40
N LYS A 66 -9.10 -11.94 -0.57
CA LYS A 66 -9.05 -12.94 0.52
C LYS A 66 -7.90 -13.90 0.30
N ILE A 67 -6.70 -13.48 0.70
CA ILE A 67 -5.53 -14.36 0.74
C ILE A 67 -5.27 -14.71 2.20
N SER A 68 -5.61 -15.95 2.60
CA SER A 68 -5.50 -16.41 3.99
C SER A 68 -4.09 -16.27 4.57
N ALA A 69 -3.05 -16.28 3.73
CA ALA A 69 -1.66 -16.12 4.15
C ALA A 69 -1.25 -14.67 4.48
N LEU A 70 -2.01 -13.65 4.02
CA LEU A 70 -1.71 -12.23 4.25
C LEU A 70 -2.83 -11.49 4.99
N ASP A 71 -3.89 -12.19 5.41
CA ASP A 71 -4.97 -11.65 6.24
C ASP A 71 -4.52 -11.64 7.70
N PHE A 72 -4.16 -10.47 8.21
CA PHE A 72 -3.68 -10.30 9.58
C PHE A 72 -4.82 -10.24 10.63
N GLY A 73 -6.02 -10.70 10.27
CA GLY A 73 -7.15 -10.82 11.20
C GLY A 73 -7.83 -9.48 11.50
N LYS A 74 -9.09 -9.53 11.95
CA LYS A 74 -10.00 -8.37 12.08
C LYS A 74 -9.60 -7.34 13.15
N THR A 75 -8.80 -7.70 14.14
CA THR A 75 -8.63 -6.86 15.34
C THR A 75 -7.70 -5.66 15.11
N ASN A 76 -6.69 -5.78 14.23
CA ASN A 76 -5.67 -4.74 14.03
C ASN A 76 -5.47 -4.33 12.55
N LYS A 77 -6.47 -4.53 11.68
CA LYS A 77 -6.37 -4.28 10.23
C LYS A 77 -5.89 -2.86 9.89
N PHE A 78 -6.34 -1.87 10.65
CA PHE A 78 -5.94 -0.47 10.46
C PHE A 78 -4.44 -0.25 10.72
N ILE A 79 -3.87 -0.88 11.77
CA ILE A 79 -2.44 -0.78 12.09
C ILE A 79 -1.62 -1.41 10.97
N VAL A 80 -2.06 -2.56 10.47
CA VAL A 80 -1.38 -3.26 9.38
C VAL A 80 -1.38 -2.41 8.11
N ILE A 81 -2.52 -1.83 7.73
CA ILE A 81 -2.60 -0.94 6.56
C ILE A 81 -1.74 0.32 6.75
N LEU A 82 -1.66 0.85 7.97
CA LEU A 82 -0.85 2.03 8.27
C LEU A 82 0.66 1.73 8.20
N ILE A 83 1.11 0.62 8.79
CA ILE A 83 2.51 0.16 8.69
C ILE A 83 2.85 -0.12 7.22
N VAL A 84 1.97 -0.80 6.50
CA VAL A 84 2.16 -1.12 5.07
C VAL A 84 2.19 0.15 4.24
N GLY A 85 1.34 1.13 4.51
CA GLY A 85 1.36 2.43 3.83
C GLY A 85 2.68 3.17 4.04
N ILE A 86 3.25 3.13 5.25
CA ILE A 86 4.59 3.69 5.52
C ILE A 86 5.66 2.93 4.74
N LEU A 87 5.63 1.59 4.75
CA LEU A 87 6.56 0.77 3.96
C LEU A 87 6.43 1.06 2.45
N MET A 88 5.22 1.29 1.96
CA MET A 88 5.01 1.66 0.55
C MET A 88 5.69 2.99 0.23
N ILE A 89 5.59 4.02 1.08
CA ILE A 89 6.31 5.30 0.84
C ILE A 89 7.83 5.10 0.86
N LEU A 90 8.34 4.30 1.80
CA LEU A 90 9.78 4.12 1.95
C LEU A 90 10.42 3.36 0.77
N PHE A 91 9.70 2.41 0.18
CA PHE A 91 10.28 1.46 -0.77
C PHE A 91 9.73 1.54 -2.21
N ALA A 92 8.55 2.10 -2.42
CA ALA A 92 7.74 1.69 -3.56
C ALA A 92 6.90 2.79 -4.23
N SER A 93 6.14 3.54 -3.46
CA SER A 93 5.04 4.38 -3.94
C SER A 93 4.67 5.45 -2.92
N ASP A 94 4.95 6.71 -3.26
CA ASP A 94 4.56 7.86 -2.42
C ASP A 94 3.05 8.04 -2.39
N ILE A 95 2.45 8.16 -3.58
CA ILE A 95 1.02 8.44 -3.73
C ILE A 95 0.21 7.26 -3.19
N GLY A 96 0.59 6.03 -3.55
CA GLY A 96 -0.09 4.83 -3.07
C GLY A 96 0.03 4.65 -1.56
N GLY A 97 1.22 4.88 -1.01
CA GLY A 97 1.44 4.81 0.44
C GLY A 97 0.70 5.89 1.23
N ILE A 98 0.69 7.15 0.75
CA ILE A 98 -0.06 8.25 1.38
C ILE A 98 -1.56 7.93 1.39
N LEU A 99 -2.11 7.45 0.27
CA LEU A 99 -3.52 7.05 0.18
C LEU A 99 -3.86 5.92 1.15
N CYS A 100 -2.98 4.92 1.30
CA CYS A 100 -3.12 3.86 2.31
C CYS A 100 -3.08 4.40 3.75
N ILE A 101 -2.18 5.34 4.05
CA ILE A 101 -2.06 5.95 5.39
C ILE A 101 -3.31 6.78 5.71
N VAL A 102 -3.76 7.63 4.79
CA VAL A 102 -4.96 8.44 4.97
C VAL A 102 -6.19 7.55 5.13
N GLY A 103 -6.29 6.49 4.32
CA GLY A 103 -7.35 5.49 4.44
C GLY A 103 -7.33 4.75 5.78
N ALA A 104 -6.15 4.40 6.30
CA ALA A 104 -6.00 3.76 7.61
C ALA A 104 -6.37 4.69 8.78
N ILE A 105 -6.02 5.97 8.70
CA ILE A 105 -6.38 6.99 9.71
C ILE A 105 -7.91 7.20 9.71
N LEU A 106 -8.54 7.25 8.53
CA LEU A 106 -9.99 7.36 8.39
C LEU A 106 -10.74 6.13 8.88
N TYR A 107 -10.09 4.97 8.91
CA TYR A 107 -10.64 3.75 9.50
C TYR A 107 -10.69 3.79 11.04
N LEU A 108 -9.78 4.58 11.63
CA LEU A 108 -9.60 4.75 13.07
C LEU A 108 -10.62 5.74 13.66
N LEU A 109 -11.08 6.71 12.85
CA LEU A 109 -12.15 7.67 13.16
C LEU A 109 -13.56 7.08 12.95
#